data_AF-A0A1C5WVK5-F1
#
_entry.id   AF-A0A1C5WVK5-F1
#
_cell.length_a   1.000
_cell.length_b   1.000
_cell.length_c   1.000
_cell.angle_alpha   90.00
_cell.angle_beta   90.00
_cell.angle_gamma   90.00
#
_symmetry.space_group_name_H-M   'P 1'
#
loop_
_entity.id
_entity.type
_entity.pdbx_description
1 polymer ?
#
loop_
_entity_poly.entity_id
_entity_poly.type
_entity_poly.pdbx_seq_one_letter_code
_entity_poly.pdbx_strand_id
1 'polypeptide(L)'
;MGHKTQTEKEGESRMFQKKFRYMAAVLAALVITQGSIPAFADEIGPGYEDQNKASTDTSTSDPTTAWKKVNGVYVDSNGVNMDGALLRGISVSKWQGDIDWTKVASDDVSFAYIRMGSFGYEGEYTMDEYYEKNMKGAAENGVQAAPYVFLQTRTVDEAKAAAAYTVDKVSGYSVKYPIAVDVESNYIMNLSVQDLTNVVNAFCDTIAAAGYTPIVYSDYSKFTTKMDTKQIHYDLWLARYGADGTYEGRTIWQCTDKGRVNGINGNVCLEFAYKDYAPKATQGTAVDTGEWKNESGKWYFYRDGGRMSGWVNPDGYWYYLDPSELGAMVTGTTMTIDGTSYTFGANGVMQ
;
A
#
# COMPACT_ATOMS: atom_id res chain seq x y z
N MET A 1 -54.18 -4.87 -8.37
CA MET A 1 -52.86 -5.20 -7.81
C MET A 1 -52.57 -6.66 -8.12
N GLY A 2 -51.85 -6.92 -9.21
CA GLY A 2 -51.60 -8.29 -9.68
C GLY A 2 -50.42 -8.91 -8.95
N HIS A 3 -50.67 -9.96 -8.17
CA HIS A 3 -49.62 -10.83 -7.63
C HIS A 3 -49.00 -11.63 -8.79
N LYS A 4 -47.74 -11.33 -9.14
CA LYS A 4 -46.93 -12.18 -10.01
C LYS A 4 -46.74 -13.55 -9.35
N THR A 5 -46.90 -14.60 -10.15
CA THR A 5 -46.79 -15.99 -9.71
C THR A 5 -45.33 -16.38 -9.45
N GLN A 6 -45.09 -17.39 -8.61
CA GLN A 6 -43.75 -17.84 -8.20
C GLN A 6 -42.87 -18.25 -9.40
N THR A 7 -43.49 -18.73 -10.47
CA THR A 7 -42.85 -19.11 -11.73
C THR A 7 -42.37 -17.91 -12.56
N GLU A 8 -43.03 -16.75 -12.47
CA GLU A 8 -42.60 -15.51 -13.15
C GLU A 8 -41.39 -14.86 -12.44
N LYS A 9 -41.30 -14.99 -11.11
CA LYS A 9 -40.13 -14.52 -10.34
C LYS A 9 -38.88 -15.37 -10.60
N GLU A 10 -39.04 -16.67 -10.82
CA GLU A 10 -37.93 -17.55 -11.21
C GLU A 10 -37.45 -17.34 -12.65
N GLY A 11 -38.36 -16.94 -13.55
CA GLY A 11 -38.03 -16.55 -14.92
C GLY A 11 -37.21 -15.25 -15.01
N GLU A 12 -37.58 -14.22 -14.24
CA GLU A 12 -36.82 -12.96 -14.16
C GLU A 12 -35.46 -13.15 -13.47
N SER A 13 -35.36 -13.99 -12.43
CA SER A 13 -34.09 -14.32 -11.74
C SER A 13 -33.11 -15.09 -12.63
N ARG A 14 -33.59 -16.07 -13.41
CA ARG A 14 -32.75 -16.79 -14.41
C ARG A 14 -32.34 -15.90 -15.58
N MET A 15 -33.15 -14.90 -15.94
CA MET A 15 -32.81 -13.93 -16.99
C MET A 15 -31.77 -12.90 -16.49
N PHE A 16 -31.82 -12.51 -15.21
CA PHE A 16 -30.83 -11.65 -14.56
C PHE A 16 -29.48 -12.36 -14.37
N GLN A 17 -29.48 -13.64 -13.97
CA GLN A 17 -28.26 -14.46 -13.89
C GLN A 17 -27.65 -14.83 -15.25
N LYS A 18 -28.45 -14.90 -16.33
CA LYS A 18 -27.93 -15.07 -17.69
C LYS A 18 -27.32 -13.79 -18.27
N LYS A 19 -27.86 -12.61 -17.96
CA LYS A 19 -27.28 -11.32 -18.40
C LYS A 19 -25.90 -11.04 -17.77
N PHE A 20 -25.66 -11.49 -16.54
CA PHE A 20 -24.34 -11.37 -15.91
C PHE A 20 -23.30 -12.37 -16.44
N ARG A 21 -23.72 -13.47 -17.07
CA ARG A 21 -22.81 -14.43 -17.72
C ARG A 21 -22.37 -14.03 -19.13
N TYR A 22 -23.04 -13.06 -19.76
CA TYR A 22 -22.73 -12.61 -21.12
C TYR A 22 -21.83 -11.36 -21.20
N MET A 23 -21.50 -10.70 -20.08
CA MET A 23 -20.46 -9.66 -20.04
C MET A 23 -19.05 -10.20 -19.74
N ALA A 24 -18.91 -11.49 -19.40
CA ALA A 24 -17.62 -12.13 -19.11
C ALA A 24 -17.09 -13.01 -20.27
N ALA A 25 -17.70 -12.96 -21.45
CA ALA A 25 -17.37 -13.84 -22.57
C ALA A 25 -17.35 -13.10 -23.91
N VAL A 26 -16.57 -12.02 -24.02
CA VAL A 26 -16.07 -11.51 -25.30
C VAL A 26 -14.63 -11.03 -25.08
N LEU A 27 -13.69 -11.96 -25.00
CA LEU A 27 -12.27 -11.71 -25.27
C LEU A 27 -11.56 -13.05 -25.50
N ALA A 28 -10.61 -13.03 -26.45
CA ALA A 28 -9.73 -14.12 -26.86
C ALA A 28 -10.33 -15.22 -27.77
N ALA A 29 -10.60 -14.84 -29.02
CA ALA A 29 -10.39 -15.75 -30.15
C ALA A 29 -9.93 -14.95 -31.38
N LEU A 30 -8.64 -14.62 -31.46
CA LEU A 30 -8.01 -14.30 -32.75
C LEU A 30 -6.56 -14.79 -32.79
N VAL A 31 -6.41 -15.91 -33.49
CA VAL A 31 -5.26 -16.43 -34.24
C VAL A 31 -3.92 -15.69 -34.04
N ILE A 32 -2.99 -16.35 -33.35
CA ILE A 32 -1.56 -16.05 -33.42
C ILE A 32 -1.06 -16.43 -34.82
N THR A 33 -0.80 -15.44 -35.66
CA THR A 33 0.20 -15.58 -36.73
C THR A 33 1.44 -14.83 -36.28
N GLN A 34 2.57 -15.54 -36.26
CA GLN A 34 3.86 -14.98 -35.90
C GLN A 34 4.25 -13.90 -36.92
N GLY A 35 4.09 -12.65 -36.52
CA GLY A 35 4.73 -11.49 -37.13
C GLY A 35 5.42 -10.73 -36.02
N SER A 36 6.75 -10.80 -35.97
CA SER A 36 7.58 -10.06 -35.02
C SER A 36 7.46 -8.57 -35.30
N ILE A 37 6.71 -7.86 -34.47
CA ILE A 37 6.69 -6.40 -34.38
C ILE A 37 7.43 -6.06 -33.07
N PRO A 38 8.38 -5.11 -33.04
CA PRO A 38 9.07 -4.77 -31.80
C PRO A 38 8.06 -4.18 -30.81
N ALA A 39 7.91 -4.84 -29.66
CA ALA A 39 7.11 -4.37 -28.55
C ALA A 39 7.78 -3.15 -27.91
N PHE A 40 7.29 -1.95 -28.22
CA PHE A 40 7.69 -0.69 -27.57
C PHE A 40 6.94 -0.45 -26.23
N ALA A 41 6.28 -1.47 -25.66
CA ALA A 41 5.32 -1.29 -24.56
C ALA A 41 5.83 -1.71 -23.17
N ASP A 42 7.13 -1.95 -22.98
CA ASP A 42 7.57 -2.80 -21.85
C ASP A 42 8.78 -2.32 -21.05
N GLU A 43 9.19 -1.05 -21.21
CA GLU A 43 10.43 -0.51 -20.66
C GLU A 43 10.23 0.49 -19.49
N ILE A 44 9.37 0.21 -18.53
CA ILE A 44 9.05 1.22 -17.49
C ILE A 44 8.44 0.60 -16.24
N GLY A 45 9.21 0.54 -15.16
CA GLY A 45 8.71 0.54 -13.79
C GLY A 45 8.57 1.98 -13.28
N PRO A 46 8.00 2.20 -12.07
CA PRO A 46 7.78 3.54 -11.52
C PRO A 46 9.10 4.32 -11.53
N GLY A 47 9.11 5.46 -12.23
CA GLY A 47 10.27 6.35 -12.29
C GLY A 47 11.34 6.12 -13.38
N TYR A 48 11.23 5.12 -14.27
CA TYR A 48 12.30 4.85 -15.26
C TYR A 48 12.18 5.64 -16.59
N GLU A 49 11.00 6.17 -16.92
CA GLU A 49 10.81 7.01 -18.11
C GLU A 49 11.07 8.49 -17.83
N ASP A 50 12.20 9.00 -18.32
CA ASP A 50 12.46 10.43 -18.59
C ASP A 50 12.08 11.44 -17.48
N GLN A 51 12.36 11.15 -16.20
CA GLN A 51 12.27 12.14 -15.12
C GLN A 51 13.47 13.09 -15.08
N ASN A 52 13.68 13.81 -16.18
CA ASN A 52 14.46 15.05 -16.16
C ASN A 52 13.52 16.21 -15.79
N LYS A 53 13.70 16.72 -14.56
CA LYS A 53 13.09 17.89 -13.87
C LYS A 53 12.13 17.46 -12.74
N ALA A 54 12.51 17.35 -11.47
CA ALA A 54 13.58 18.03 -10.75
C ALA A 54 14.11 17.20 -9.56
N SER A 55 15.36 16.75 -9.68
CA SER A 55 16.36 17.08 -8.66
C SER A 55 17.35 18.02 -9.34
N THR A 56 17.54 19.22 -8.80
CA THR A 56 18.67 20.09 -9.16
C THR A 56 19.97 19.60 -8.54
N ASP A 57 19.96 18.49 -7.79
CA ASP A 57 21.13 17.97 -7.14
C ASP A 57 21.84 16.95 -8.03
N THR A 58 22.84 17.46 -8.73
CA THR A 58 23.82 16.67 -9.50
C THR A 58 25.15 16.57 -8.75
N SER A 59 25.16 16.82 -7.43
CA SER A 59 26.40 16.87 -6.67
C SER A 59 26.38 15.98 -5.43
N THR A 60 27.41 15.14 -5.35
CA THR A 60 27.83 14.28 -4.23
C THR A 60 27.16 12.92 -4.15
N SER A 61 27.99 11.90 -3.93
CA SER A 61 27.54 10.59 -3.48
C SER A 61 26.78 10.77 -2.18
N ASP A 62 25.55 10.25 -2.11
CA ASP A 62 24.75 10.24 -0.89
C ASP A 62 25.62 9.89 0.34
N PRO A 63 25.46 10.58 1.47
CA PRO A 63 26.13 10.20 2.70
C PRO A 63 25.80 8.74 3.03
N THR A 64 26.74 8.04 3.66
CA THR A 64 26.59 6.59 3.95
C THR A 64 25.32 6.24 4.76
N THR A 65 24.74 7.23 5.43
CA THR A 65 23.54 7.17 6.26
C THR A 65 22.25 7.48 5.50
N ALA A 66 22.32 8.01 4.28
CA ALA A 66 21.14 8.41 3.51
C ALA A 66 20.15 7.24 3.40
N TRP A 67 18.87 7.57 3.59
CA TRP A 67 17.75 6.63 3.47
C TRP A 67 17.76 5.48 4.47
N LYS A 68 18.53 5.60 5.56
CA LYS A 68 18.62 4.60 6.62
C LYS A 68 18.08 5.14 7.93
N LYS A 69 17.77 4.22 8.84
CA LYS A 69 17.40 4.53 10.22
C LYS A 69 18.67 4.80 11.04
N VAL A 70 18.79 6.02 11.57
CA VAL A 70 19.86 6.46 12.46
C VAL A 70 19.21 6.84 13.79
N ASN A 71 19.61 6.15 14.87
CA ASN A 71 19.05 6.37 16.22
C ASN A 71 17.50 6.31 16.27
N GLY A 72 16.90 5.39 15.50
CA GLY A 72 15.45 5.17 15.46
C GLY A 72 14.67 6.08 14.51
N VAL A 73 15.32 7.03 13.82
CA VAL A 73 14.68 7.96 12.89
C VAL A 73 15.30 7.81 11.49
N TYR A 74 14.50 7.90 10.44
CA TYR A 74 15.02 7.88 9.07
C TYR A 74 15.63 9.23 8.70
N VAL A 75 16.67 9.20 7.88
CA VAL A 75 17.35 10.40 7.38
C VAL A 75 17.32 10.46 5.85
N ASP A 76 17.22 11.67 5.30
CA ASP A 76 17.18 11.92 3.85
C ASP A 76 18.57 11.86 3.18
N SER A 77 18.64 12.22 1.90
CA SER A 77 19.90 12.32 1.13
C SER A 77 20.88 13.36 1.66
N ASN A 78 20.45 14.31 2.49
CA ASN A 78 21.33 15.28 3.15
C ASN A 78 21.70 14.86 4.57
N GLY A 79 21.24 13.70 5.04
CA GLY A 79 21.42 13.24 6.42
C GLY A 79 20.53 13.96 7.43
N VAL A 80 19.47 14.64 6.97
CA VAL A 80 18.50 15.34 7.82
C VAL A 80 17.38 14.38 8.20
N ASN A 81 16.91 14.47 9.45
CA ASN A 81 15.80 13.65 9.93
C ASN A 81 14.52 13.87 9.10
N MET A 82 13.89 12.77 8.73
CA MET A 82 12.61 12.74 8.04
C MET A 82 11.47 12.64 9.06
N ASP A 83 11.09 13.78 9.64
CA ASP A 83 10.02 13.84 10.65
C ASP A 83 8.71 13.23 10.11
N GLY A 84 8.15 12.27 10.85
CA GLY A 84 6.91 11.58 10.50
C GLY A 84 7.07 10.36 9.59
N ALA A 85 8.27 10.06 9.07
CA ALA A 85 8.51 8.80 8.35
C ALA A 85 8.45 7.62 9.33
N LEU A 86 7.53 6.69 9.10
CA LEU A 86 7.25 5.56 10.00
C LEU A 86 7.96 4.28 9.53
N LEU A 87 7.90 4.01 8.24
CA LEU A 87 8.32 2.74 7.66
C LEU A 87 9.06 2.99 6.36
N ARG A 88 10.14 2.25 6.13
CA ARG A 88 10.84 2.20 4.85
C ARG A 88 10.30 1.03 4.02
N GLY A 89 10.14 1.27 2.74
CA GLY A 89 9.69 0.28 1.77
C GLY A 89 10.44 0.37 0.47
N ILE A 90 10.05 -0.47 -0.48
CA ILE A 90 10.58 -0.51 -1.83
C ILE A 90 9.46 -0.66 -2.86
N SER A 91 9.72 -0.31 -4.11
CA SER A 91 8.91 -0.76 -5.24
C SER A 91 9.75 -1.57 -6.22
N VAL A 92 9.21 -2.70 -6.69
CA VAL A 92 9.92 -3.69 -7.53
C VAL A 92 9.05 -4.21 -8.67
N SER A 93 9.71 -4.74 -9.69
CA SER A 93 9.12 -5.35 -10.89
C SER A 93 10.04 -6.45 -11.41
N LYS A 94 9.80 -6.97 -12.62
CA LYS A 94 10.71 -7.86 -13.35
C LYS A 94 12.15 -7.36 -13.42
N TRP A 95 12.37 -6.05 -13.36
CA TRP A 95 13.69 -5.44 -13.50
C TRP A 95 14.66 -5.71 -12.35
N GLN A 96 14.16 -6.06 -11.17
CA GLN A 96 15.00 -6.46 -10.04
C GLN A 96 15.44 -7.93 -10.11
N GLY A 97 14.84 -8.72 -11.01
CA GLY A 97 15.14 -10.14 -11.16
C GLY A 97 14.89 -10.93 -9.87
N ASP A 98 15.80 -11.85 -9.56
CA ASP A 98 15.73 -12.67 -8.35
C ASP A 98 16.09 -11.88 -7.09
N ILE A 99 15.12 -11.79 -6.17
CA ILE A 99 15.24 -11.06 -4.90
C ILE A 99 15.38 -12.06 -3.74
N ASP A 100 16.38 -11.84 -2.87
CA ASP A 100 16.52 -12.52 -1.58
C ASP A 100 15.71 -11.77 -0.52
N TRP A 101 14.44 -12.15 -0.38
CA TRP A 101 13.48 -11.47 0.51
C TRP A 101 13.83 -11.59 2.00
N THR A 102 14.58 -12.61 2.41
CA THR A 102 15.07 -12.73 3.79
C THR A 102 16.09 -11.63 4.10
N LYS A 103 17.00 -11.35 3.16
CA LYS A 103 17.94 -10.22 3.29
C LYS A 103 17.24 -8.88 3.19
N VAL A 104 16.25 -8.74 2.32
CA VAL A 104 15.45 -7.50 2.20
C VAL A 104 14.73 -7.19 3.52
N ALA A 105 14.04 -8.16 4.11
CA ALA A 105 13.36 -7.99 5.40
C ALA A 105 14.35 -7.65 6.53
N SER A 106 15.55 -8.24 6.49
CA SER A 106 16.62 -7.96 7.47
C SER A 106 17.26 -6.59 7.30
N ASP A 107 17.10 -5.96 6.14
CA ASP A 107 17.53 -4.60 5.84
C ASP A 107 16.34 -3.65 5.94
N ASP A 108 15.62 -3.68 7.07
CA ASP A 108 14.63 -2.65 7.47
C ASP A 108 13.62 -2.26 6.37
N VAL A 109 13.19 -3.22 5.55
CA VAL A 109 12.11 -3.05 4.57
C VAL A 109 10.82 -3.61 5.17
N SER A 110 9.85 -2.74 5.43
CA SER A 110 8.58 -3.09 6.08
C SER A 110 7.46 -3.37 5.09
N PHE A 111 7.49 -2.75 3.91
CA PHE A 111 6.50 -2.93 2.85
C PHE A 111 7.14 -2.93 1.46
N ALA A 112 6.48 -3.56 0.50
CA ALA A 112 6.93 -3.60 -0.88
C ALA A 112 5.76 -3.47 -1.86
N TYR A 113 5.86 -2.49 -2.76
CA TYR A 113 4.97 -2.37 -3.92
C TYR A 113 5.50 -3.25 -5.05
N ILE A 114 4.74 -4.27 -5.43
CA ILE A 114 5.12 -5.25 -6.46
C ILE A 114 4.33 -4.95 -7.73
N ARG A 115 4.99 -4.83 -8.87
CA ARG A 115 4.29 -4.60 -10.14
C ARG A 115 3.38 -5.78 -10.44
N MET A 116 2.10 -5.50 -10.61
CA MET A 116 1.16 -6.49 -11.15
C MET A 116 1.28 -6.58 -12.67
N GLY A 117 1.30 -5.42 -13.33
CA GLY A 117 1.30 -5.38 -14.78
C GLY A 117 1.05 -3.98 -15.34
N SER A 118 0.88 -3.94 -16.66
CA SER A 118 0.48 -2.78 -17.45
C SER A 118 -0.90 -3.03 -18.04
N PHE A 119 -1.89 -2.24 -17.67
CA PHE A 119 -3.30 -2.49 -18.05
C PHE A 119 -3.86 -1.36 -18.90
N GLY A 120 -4.30 -1.70 -20.12
CA GLY A 120 -5.13 -0.86 -20.97
C GLY A 120 -4.45 -0.26 -22.20
N TYR A 121 -3.16 -0.50 -22.45
CA TYR A 121 -2.52 -0.02 -23.68
C TYR A 121 -3.14 -0.72 -24.88
N GLU A 122 -3.83 0.06 -25.73
CA GLU A 122 -4.63 -0.48 -26.83
C GLU A 122 -5.63 -1.57 -26.39
N GLY A 123 -6.07 -1.53 -25.13
CA GLY A 123 -6.98 -2.50 -24.52
C GLY A 123 -6.32 -3.75 -23.94
N GLU A 124 -5.00 -3.91 -24.09
CA GLU A 124 -4.26 -5.10 -23.67
C GLU A 124 -3.75 -5.03 -22.22
N TYR A 125 -3.67 -6.19 -21.58
CA TYR A 125 -3.28 -6.35 -20.17
C TYR A 125 -2.07 -7.29 -20.11
N THR A 126 -0.92 -6.73 -19.74
CA THR A 126 0.34 -7.48 -19.62
C THR A 126 0.70 -7.66 -18.15
N MET A 127 0.88 -8.91 -17.71
CA MET A 127 1.31 -9.22 -16.35
C MET A 127 2.83 -9.14 -16.23
N ASP A 128 3.32 -8.68 -15.07
CA ASP A 128 4.73 -8.81 -14.71
C ASP A 128 5.03 -10.28 -14.33
N GLU A 129 6.01 -10.89 -15.01
CA GLU A 129 6.34 -12.31 -14.83
C GLU A 129 6.90 -12.64 -13.43
N TYR A 130 7.38 -11.64 -12.68
CA TYR A 130 7.85 -11.78 -11.31
C TYR A 130 6.77 -11.46 -10.26
N TYR A 131 5.58 -11.00 -10.66
CA TYR A 131 4.52 -10.56 -9.74
C TYR A 131 4.22 -11.60 -8.67
N GLU A 132 3.87 -12.83 -9.06
CA GLU A 132 3.50 -13.87 -8.10
C GLU A 132 4.64 -14.25 -7.17
N LYS A 133 5.85 -14.36 -7.73
CA LYS A 133 7.07 -14.70 -6.99
C LYS A 133 7.38 -13.65 -5.92
N ASN A 134 7.31 -12.38 -6.30
CA ASN A 134 7.63 -11.27 -5.41
C ASN A 134 6.54 -11.02 -4.37
N MET A 135 5.26 -11.13 -4.74
CA MET A 135 4.16 -11.05 -3.77
C MET A 135 4.27 -12.12 -2.68
N LYS A 136 4.56 -13.38 -3.06
CA LYS A 136 4.74 -14.48 -2.10
C LYS A 136 6.01 -14.30 -1.27
N GLY A 137 7.15 -14.07 -1.92
CA GLY A 137 8.45 -13.96 -1.27
C GLY A 137 8.49 -12.84 -0.23
N ALA A 138 7.95 -11.67 -0.55
CA ALA A 138 7.83 -10.56 0.41
C ALA A 138 6.95 -10.94 1.61
N ALA A 139 5.73 -11.43 1.36
CA ALA A 139 4.77 -11.76 2.40
C ALA A 139 5.27 -12.87 3.36
N GLU A 140 5.89 -13.93 2.81
CA GLU A 140 6.46 -15.03 3.60
C GLU A 140 7.62 -14.59 4.51
N ASN A 141 8.29 -13.48 4.18
CA ASN A 141 9.35 -12.88 4.98
C ASN A 141 8.86 -11.71 5.86
N GLY A 142 7.54 -11.54 6.00
CA GLY A 142 6.94 -10.54 6.88
C GLY A 142 6.94 -9.10 6.34
N VAL A 143 7.32 -8.92 5.07
CA VAL A 143 7.21 -7.63 4.36
C VAL A 143 5.77 -7.47 3.85
N GLN A 144 5.13 -6.33 4.13
CA GLN A 144 3.77 -6.05 3.66
C GLN A 144 3.78 -5.89 2.13
N ALA A 145 3.41 -6.95 1.42
CA ALA A 145 3.36 -6.95 -0.04
C ALA A 145 2.02 -6.36 -0.54
N ALA A 146 2.09 -5.40 -1.46
CA ALA A 146 0.92 -4.86 -2.13
C ALA A 146 1.20 -4.64 -3.62
N PRO A 147 0.20 -4.82 -4.50
CA PRO A 147 0.39 -4.61 -5.92
C PRO A 147 0.38 -3.13 -6.31
N TYR A 148 1.05 -2.80 -7.41
CA TYR A 148 0.74 -1.61 -8.20
C TYR A 148 0.44 -1.98 -9.66
N VAL A 149 -0.42 -1.19 -10.29
CA VAL A 149 -0.82 -1.34 -11.70
C VAL A 149 -0.36 -0.13 -12.49
N PHE A 150 0.48 -0.35 -13.50
CA PHE A 150 0.83 0.68 -14.46
C PHE A 150 -0.37 0.95 -15.37
N LEU A 151 -1.07 2.05 -15.12
CA LEU A 151 -2.36 2.32 -15.73
C LEU A 151 -2.19 2.94 -17.12
N GLN A 152 -2.91 2.38 -18.09
CA GLN A 152 -2.93 2.86 -19.47
C GLN A 152 -4.36 2.96 -20.03
N THR A 153 -5.37 2.84 -19.18
CA THR A 153 -6.77 3.01 -19.54
C THR A 153 -7.11 4.46 -19.80
N ARG A 154 -7.99 4.72 -20.77
CA ARG A 154 -8.33 6.06 -21.25
C ARG A 154 -9.75 6.47 -20.93
N THR A 155 -10.59 5.53 -20.50
CA THR A 155 -11.99 5.77 -20.13
C THR A 155 -12.32 5.25 -18.74
N VAL A 156 -13.39 5.79 -18.15
CA VAL A 156 -13.91 5.35 -16.85
C VAL A 156 -14.26 3.85 -16.85
N ASP A 157 -14.84 3.35 -17.94
CA ASP A 157 -15.25 1.95 -18.02
C ASP A 157 -14.05 1.01 -18.14
N GLU A 158 -13.02 1.41 -18.90
CA GLU A 158 -11.75 0.68 -18.95
C GLU A 158 -11.05 0.66 -17.59
N ALA A 159 -11.04 1.78 -16.86
CA ALA A 159 -10.47 1.87 -15.53
C ALA A 159 -11.16 0.93 -14.52
N LYS A 160 -12.50 0.86 -14.57
CA LYS A 160 -13.28 -0.09 -13.76
C LYS A 160 -12.96 -1.54 -14.12
N ALA A 161 -12.81 -1.85 -15.42
CA ALA A 161 -12.41 -3.18 -15.87
C ALA A 161 -11.00 -3.55 -15.38
N ALA A 162 -10.05 -2.61 -15.45
CA ALA A 162 -8.68 -2.81 -14.96
C ALA A 162 -8.65 -3.05 -13.45
N ALA A 163 -9.42 -2.26 -12.68
CA ALA A 163 -9.53 -2.46 -11.24
C ALA A 163 -10.21 -3.79 -10.89
N ALA A 164 -11.27 -4.21 -11.61
CA ALA A 164 -11.91 -5.49 -11.40
C ALA A 164 -10.95 -6.67 -11.67
N TYR A 165 -10.14 -6.58 -12.72
CA TYR A 165 -9.09 -7.55 -13.00
C TYR A 165 -8.00 -7.55 -11.92
N THR A 166 -7.63 -6.38 -11.41
CA THR A 166 -6.69 -6.24 -10.28
C THR A 166 -7.22 -6.97 -9.05
N VAL A 167 -8.51 -6.79 -8.71
CA VAL A 167 -9.17 -7.47 -7.58
C VAL A 167 -9.18 -8.99 -7.76
N ASP A 168 -9.45 -9.49 -8.97
CA ASP A 168 -9.38 -10.93 -9.28
C ASP A 168 -7.99 -11.49 -8.93
N LYS A 169 -6.91 -10.82 -9.37
CA LYS A 169 -5.53 -11.26 -9.11
C LYS A 169 -5.11 -11.14 -7.66
N VAL A 170 -5.63 -10.16 -6.93
CA VAL A 170 -5.30 -9.97 -5.51
C VAL A 170 -6.03 -10.96 -4.60
N SER A 171 -7.17 -11.50 -5.00
CA SER A 171 -8.04 -12.33 -4.15
C SER A 171 -7.36 -13.54 -3.49
N GLY A 172 -6.23 -14.02 -4.03
CA GLY A 172 -5.41 -15.09 -3.45
C GLY A 172 -4.42 -14.66 -2.36
N TYR A 173 -4.36 -13.37 -2.02
CA TYR A 173 -3.36 -12.78 -1.14
C TYR A 173 -4.01 -12.03 0.04
N SER A 174 -3.32 -12.02 1.20
CA SER A 174 -3.70 -11.15 2.32
C SER A 174 -3.02 -9.79 2.17
N VAL A 175 -3.58 -8.92 1.35
CA VAL A 175 -3.06 -7.57 1.11
C VAL A 175 -3.64 -6.59 2.12
N LYS A 176 -2.76 -6.01 2.94
CA LYS A 176 -3.13 -4.99 3.96
C LYS A 176 -2.63 -3.60 3.60
N TYR A 177 -1.53 -3.51 2.84
CA TYR A 177 -1.06 -2.23 2.29
C TYR A 177 -1.89 -1.82 1.07
N PRO A 178 -1.94 -0.53 0.71
CA PRO A 178 -2.79 -0.06 -0.36
C PRO A 178 -2.46 -0.68 -1.72
N ILE A 179 -3.48 -0.89 -2.55
CA ILE A 179 -3.31 -1.26 -3.96
C ILE A 179 -3.08 0.04 -4.73
N ALA A 180 -1.93 0.16 -5.40
CA ALA A 180 -1.56 1.38 -6.10
C ALA A 180 -2.02 1.38 -7.56
N VAL A 181 -2.51 2.54 -8.00
CA VAL A 181 -2.62 2.88 -9.42
C VAL A 181 -1.47 3.80 -9.79
N ASP A 182 -0.65 3.37 -10.73
CA ASP A 182 0.51 4.11 -11.23
C ASP A 182 0.11 4.90 -12.47
N VAL A 183 0.13 6.23 -12.35
CA VAL A 183 -0.36 7.20 -13.33
C VAL A 183 0.82 7.92 -13.99
N GLU A 184 1.67 7.17 -14.69
CA GLU A 184 2.85 7.74 -15.34
C GLU A 184 2.90 7.59 -16.86
N SER A 185 2.09 6.69 -17.43
CA SER A 185 2.12 6.35 -18.85
C SER A 185 1.88 7.53 -19.78
N ASN A 186 2.83 7.76 -20.69
CA ASN A 186 2.68 8.73 -21.78
C ASN A 186 1.41 8.51 -22.62
N TYR A 187 0.92 7.26 -22.69
CA TYR A 187 -0.30 6.91 -23.41
C TYR A 187 -1.55 7.61 -22.85
N ILE A 188 -1.57 7.97 -21.56
CA ILE A 188 -2.72 8.63 -20.91
C ILE A 188 -2.48 10.13 -20.64
N MET A 189 -1.28 10.65 -20.91
CA MET A 189 -0.90 12.05 -20.64
C MET A 189 -1.55 13.08 -21.59
N ASN A 190 -2.22 12.64 -22.65
CA ASN A 190 -2.96 13.48 -23.58
C ASN A 190 -4.46 13.63 -23.23
N LEU A 191 -4.94 12.94 -22.20
CA LEU A 191 -6.28 13.14 -21.66
C LEU A 191 -6.39 14.55 -21.06
N SER A 192 -7.62 15.08 -20.99
CA SER A 192 -7.86 16.29 -20.21
C SER A 192 -7.61 16.01 -18.73
N VAL A 193 -7.29 17.05 -17.96
CA VAL A 193 -7.09 16.93 -16.50
C VAL A 193 -8.30 16.28 -15.84
N GLN A 194 -9.51 16.67 -16.25
CA GLN A 194 -10.74 16.11 -15.70
C GLN A 194 -10.94 14.65 -16.11
N ASP A 195 -10.67 14.28 -17.36
CA ASP A 195 -10.83 12.90 -17.82
C ASP A 195 -9.85 11.96 -17.11
N LEU A 196 -8.59 12.36 -16.97
CA LEU A 196 -7.59 11.57 -16.23
C LEU A 196 -7.99 11.44 -14.75
N THR A 197 -8.44 12.53 -14.13
CA THR A 197 -8.95 12.51 -12.75
C THR A 197 -10.13 11.54 -12.59
N ASN A 198 -11.08 11.54 -13.54
CA ASN A 198 -12.21 10.62 -13.55
C ASN A 198 -11.78 9.16 -13.73
N VAL A 199 -10.81 8.89 -14.60
CA VAL A 199 -10.22 7.56 -14.83
C VAL A 199 -9.56 7.03 -13.57
N VAL A 200 -8.74 7.84 -12.90
CA VAL A 200 -8.06 7.48 -11.66
C VAL A 200 -9.06 7.19 -10.54
N ASN A 201 -10.03 8.08 -10.32
CA ASN A 201 -11.08 7.86 -9.31
C ASN A 201 -11.89 6.60 -9.62
N ALA A 202 -12.25 6.33 -10.87
CA ALA A 202 -13.00 5.13 -11.23
C ALA A 202 -12.24 3.83 -10.92
N PHE A 203 -10.92 3.80 -11.11
CA PHE A 203 -10.07 2.69 -10.69
C PHE A 203 -10.11 2.55 -9.16
N CYS A 204 -9.79 3.62 -8.43
CA CYS A 204 -9.72 3.61 -6.98
C CYS A 204 -11.06 3.28 -6.30
N ASP A 205 -12.18 3.83 -6.79
CA ASP A 205 -13.54 3.53 -6.31
C ASP A 205 -13.86 2.04 -6.44
N THR A 206 -13.42 1.41 -7.52
CA THR A 206 -13.64 -0.02 -7.76
C THR A 206 -12.82 -0.89 -6.81
N ILE A 207 -11.56 -0.51 -6.55
CA ILE A 207 -10.71 -1.14 -5.54
C ILE A 207 -11.31 -0.99 -4.14
N ALA A 208 -11.76 0.21 -3.78
CA ALA A 208 -12.39 0.51 -2.50
C ALA A 208 -13.69 -0.27 -2.28
N ALA A 209 -14.54 -0.35 -3.32
CA ALA A 209 -15.77 -1.12 -3.30
C ALA A 209 -15.52 -2.63 -3.12
N ALA A 210 -14.34 -3.13 -3.49
CA ALA A 210 -13.92 -4.51 -3.26
C ALA A 210 -13.35 -4.77 -1.85
N GLY A 211 -13.29 -3.75 -0.99
CA GLY A 211 -12.83 -3.86 0.40
C GLY A 211 -11.33 -3.63 0.60
N TYR A 212 -10.62 -3.17 -0.42
CA TYR A 212 -9.19 -2.81 -0.33
C TYR A 212 -9.00 -1.30 -0.20
N THR A 213 -7.84 -0.87 0.29
CA THR A 213 -7.46 0.55 0.28
C THR A 213 -6.74 0.87 -1.03
N PRO A 214 -7.24 1.79 -1.87
CA PRO A 214 -6.49 2.28 -3.03
C PRO A 214 -5.53 3.41 -2.65
N ILE A 215 -4.47 3.60 -3.45
CA ILE A 215 -3.56 4.75 -3.39
C ILE A 215 -3.20 5.19 -4.81
N VAL A 216 -3.01 6.48 -5.04
CA VAL A 216 -2.60 7.00 -6.36
C VAL A 216 -1.12 7.29 -6.34
N TYR A 217 -0.37 6.70 -7.26
CA TYR A 217 1.05 6.97 -7.46
C TYR A 217 1.28 7.82 -8.71
N SER A 218 2.11 8.84 -8.56
CA SER A 218 2.58 9.69 -9.67
C SER A 218 3.71 10.61 -9.20
N ASP A 219 4.43 11.21 -10.15
CA ASP A 219 5.38 12.27 -9.85
C ASP A 219 4.71 13.62 -9.51
N TYR A 220 5.49 14.52 -8.90
CA TYR A 220 5.08 15.88 -8.55
C TYR A 220 4.49 16.67 -9.73
N SER A 221 5.12 16.62 -10.91
CA SER A 221 4.67 17.38 -12.09
C SER A 221 3.29 16.93 -12.53
N LYS A 222 3.07 15.63 -12.65
CA LYS A 222 1.79 15.04 -13.05
C LYS A 222 0.70 15.29 -11.99
N PHE A 223 1.01 15.17 -10.70
CA PHE A 223 0.08 15.57 -9.63
C PHE A 223 -0.28 17.06 -9.65
N THR A 224 0.58 17.92 -10.19
CA THR A 224 0.34 19.38 -10.22
C THR A 224 -0.28 19.85 -11.54
N THR A 225 -0.14 19.08 -12.61
CA THR A 225 -0.47 19.54 -13.98
C THR A 225 -1.39 18.62 -14.78
N LYS A 226 -1.52 17.35 -14.40
CA LYS A 226 -2.27 16.34 -15.16
C LYS A 226 -3.51 15.83 -14.45
N MET A 227 -3.60 16.01 -13.13
CA MET A 227 -4.75 15.62 -12.33
C MET A 227 -5.19 16.78 -11.44
N ASP A 228 -6.50 16.86 -11.14
CA ASP A 228 -7.00 17.71 -10.07
C ASP A 228 -7.04 16.89 -8.78
N THR A 229 -5.95 16.92 -8.02
CA THR A 229 -5.81 16.13 -6.79
C THR A 229 -6.81 16.50 -5.71
N LYS A 230 -7.49 17.66 -5.80
CA LYS A 230 -8.58 18.00 -4.87
C LYS A 230 -9.84 17.15 -5.08
N GLN A 231 -9.98 16.55 -6.26
CA GLN A 231 -11.05 15.62 -6.57
C GLN A 231 -10.66 14.16 -6.31
N ILE A 232 -9.40 13.88 -5.93
CA ILE A 232 -8.94 12.54 -5.56
C ILE A 232 -9.12 12.38 -4.05
N HIS A 233 -10.02 11.49 -3.64
CA HIS A 233 -10.36 11.26 -2.23
C HIS A 233 -9.44 10.25 -1.53
N TYR A 234 -8.44 9.76 -2.26
CA TYR A 234 -7.56 8.67 -1.85
C TYR A 234 -6.18 9.19 -1.49
N ASP A 235 -5.47 8.40 -0.69
CA ASP A 235 -4.12 8.73 -0.29
C ASP A 235 -3.19 8.81 -1.51
N LEU A 236 -2.14 9.62 -1.41
CA LEU A 236 -1.18 9.84 -2.49
C LEU A 236 0.19 9.23 -2.17
N TRP A 237 0.77 8.55 -3.15
CA TRP A 237 2.15 8.07 -3.19
C TRP A 237 2.94 8.96 -4.15
N LEU A 238 3.76 9.85 -3.60
CA LEU A 238 4.51 10.86 -4.35
C LEU A 238 5.86 10.32 -4.82
N ALA A 239 6.14 10.38 -6.12
CA ALA A 239 7.50 10.36 -6.62
C ALA A 239 8.09 11.77 -6.68
N ARG A 240 9.18 11.97 -5.91
CA ARG A 240 9.98 13.20 -5.94
C ARG A 240 11.36 12.94 -5.39
N TYR A 241 12.36 12.90 -6.25
CA TYR A 241 13.71 12.47 -5.84
C TYR A 241 14.52 13.58 -5.17
N GLY A 242 15.39 13.19 -4.24
CA GLY A 242 16.19 14.11 -3.42
C GLY A 242 15.56 14.35 -2.06
N ALA A 243 15.89 15.44 -1.38
CA ALA A 243 15.47 15.66 0.02
C ALA A 243 14.07 16.30 0.18
N ASP A 244 13.44 16.77 -0.90
CA ASP A 244 12.12 17.42 -0.82
C ASP A 244 10.99 16.43 -1.16
N GLY A 245 10.46 15.77 -0.12
CA GLY A 245 9.30 14.88 -0.19
C GLY A 245 7.95 15.57 0.00
N THR A 246 7.86 16.89 -0.21
CA THR A 246 6.67 17.65 0.14
C THR A 246 5.63 17.63 -0.98
N TYR A 247 4.42 17.18 -0.64
CA TYR A 247 3.17 17.38 -1.40
C TYR A 247 1.98 17.29 -0.43
N GLU A 248 0.92 18.08 -0.61
CA GLU A 248 -0.23 18.06 0.30
C GLU A 248 -0.99 16.73 0.20
N GLY A 249 -1.33 16.10 1.33
CA GLY A 249 -2.08 14.83 1.35
C GLY A 249 -1.28 13.57 1.00
N ARG A 250 0.02 13.67 0.73
CA ARG A 250 0.88 12.50 0.53
C ARG A 250 0.96 11.63 1.79
N THR A 251 0.99 10.32 1.61
CA THR A 251 1.16 9.36 2.71
C THR A 251 2.32 8.41 2.47
N ILE A 252 2.79 8.30 1.23
CA ILE A 252 4.00 7.57 0.87
C ILE A 252 4.84 8.47 -0.05
N TRP A 253 6.15 8.41 0.11
CA TRP A 253 7.11 9.16 -0.67
C TRP A 253 8.17 8.24 -1.27
N GLN A 254 8.25 8.19 -2.60
CA GLN A 254 9.37 7.63 -3.35
C GLN A 254 10.47 8.69 -3.48
N CYS A 255 11.57 8.49 -2.76
CA CYS A 255 12.61 9.49 -2.60
C CYS A 255 13.82 9.32 -3.52
N THR A 256 14.01 8.12 -4.10
CA THR A 256 15.10 7.83 -5.03
C THR A 256 14.82 6.55 -5.81
N ASP A 257 15.31 6.48 -7.04
CA ASP A 257 15.40 5.28 -7.89
C ASP A 257 16.79 4.60 -7.80
N LYS A 258 17.72 5.19 -7.05
CA LYS A 258 19.12 4.75 -6.92
C LYS A 258 19.41 4.07 -5.59
N GLY A 259 18.39 3.60 -4.90
CA GLY A 259 18.51 2.89 -3.64
C GLY A 259 19.33 1.61 -3.74
N ARG A 260 19.83 1.18 -2.57
CA ARG A 260 20.52 -0.08 -2.36
C ARG A 260 19.88 -0.79 -1.17
N VAL A 261 19.43 -2.02 -1.38
CA VAL A 261 18.87 -2.89 -0.34
C VAL A 261 19.54 -4.25 -0.45
N ASN A 262 19.98 -4.79 0.69
CA ASN A 262 20.56 -6.12 0.72
C ASN A 262 19.55 -7.17 0.20
N GLY A 263 20.03 -8.04 -0.68
CA GLY A 263 19.19 -9.06 -1.32
C GLY A 263 18.62 -8.65 -2.68
N ILE A 264 18.86 -7.41 -3.13
CA ILE A 264 18.55 -6.96 -4.49
C ILE A 264 19.85 -6.60 -5.21
N ASN A 265 19.99 -7.11 -6.44
CA ASN A 265 21.10 -6.74 -7.31
C ASN A 265 20.75 -5.45 -8.05
N GLY A 266 21.60 -4.43 -7.95
CA GLY A 266 21.39 -3.17 -8.65
C GLY A 266 20.47 -2.20 -7.91
N ASN A 267 19.89 -1.26 -8.66
CA ASN A 267 19.11 -0.14 -8.14
C ASN A 267 17.70 -0.61 -7.75
N VAL A 268 17.16 0.00 -6.69
CA VAL A 268 15.75 -0.16 -6.31
C VAL A 268 15.20 1.17 -5.82
N CYS A 269 13.92 1.43 -6.12
CA CYS A 269 13.23 2.59 -5.59
C CYS A 269 13.05 2.47 -4.08
N LEU A 270 13.35 3.54 -3.34
CA LEU A 270 13.12 3.60 -1.90
C LEU A 270 11.90 4.43 -1.60
N GLU A 271 11.08 3.89 -0.71
CA GLU A 271 9.80 4.43 -0.30
C GLU A 271 9.81 4.72 1.20
N PHE A 272 9.13 5.79 1.62
CA PHE A 272 8.86 6.07 3.02
C PHE A 272 7.38 6.31 3.25
N ALA A 273 6.79 5.51 4.14
CA ALA A 273 5.40 5.67 4.55
C ALA A 273 5.30 6.60 5.76
N TYR A 274 4.40 7.57 5.67
CA TYR A 274 3.99 8.52 6.71
C TYR A 274 2.63 8.14 7.33
N LYS A 275 2.04 7.05 6.83
CA LYS A 275 0.86 6.38 7.36
C LYS A 275 1.11 4.88 7.33
N ASP A 276 0.91 4.21 8.46
CA ASP A 276 0.94 2.74 8.52
C ASP A 276 -0.44 2.19 8.18
N TYR A 277 -0.52 1.41 7.10
CA TYR A 277 -1.75 0.80 6.59
C TYR A 277 -1.99 -0.61 7.10
N ALA A 278 -0.95 -1.25 7.64
CA ALA A 278 -1.04 -2.58 8.19
C ALA A 278 -0.47 -2.59 9.61
N PRO A 279 -0.96 -1.72 10.51
CA PRO A 279 -0.50 -1.74 11.89
C PRO A 279 -0.78 -3.15 12.41
N LYS A 280 0.27 -3.81 12.91
CA LYS A 280 0.07 -5.08 13.61
C LYS A 280 -0.95 -4.81 14.71
N ALA A 281 -2.07 -5.55 14.72
CA ALA A 281 -2.83 -5.66 15.94
C ALA A 281 -1.84 -6.26 16.98
N THR A 282 -1.40 -5.56 18.03
CA THR A 282 -1.85 -4.28 18.57
C THR A 282 -0.70 -3.29 18.85
N GLN A 283 -0.64 -2.19 18.10
CA GLN A 283 -0.24 -0.89 18.59
C GLN A 283 -1.21 0.21 18.10
N GLY A 284 -1.97 0.84 19.00
CA GLY A 284 -2.54 2.17 18.76
C GLY A 284 -1.47 3.25 18.59
N THR A 285 -1.87 4.43 18.11
CA THR A 285 -1.13 5.66 18.41
C THR A 285 -1.21 5.88 19.91
N ALA A 286 -0.10 6.09 20.60
CA ALA A 286 -0.13 6.41 22.03
C ALA A 286 -1.15 7.53 22.30
N VAL A 287 -2.26 7.19 22.95
CA VAL A 287 -3.34 8.15 23.28
C VAL A 287 -3.29 8.56 24.75
N ASP A 288 -2.56 7.81 25.56
CA ASP A 288 -2.54 7.98 27.00
C ASP A 288 -1.20 8.55 27.47
N THR A 289 -1.22 9.77 28.02
CA THR A 289 -0.07 10.31 28.74
C THR A 289 -0.05 9.79 30.19
N GLY A 290 1.13 9.48 30.71
CA GLY A 290 1.31 8.95 32.06
C GLY A 290 2.63 8.22 32.26
N GLU A 291 2.76 7.52 33.39
CA GLU A 291 3.98 6.80 33.80
C GLU A 291 3.67 5.40 34.33
N TRP A 292 4.56 4.45 34.04
CA TRP A 292 4.52 3.11 34.63
C TRP A 292 5.27 3.09 35.97
N LYS A 293 4.69 2.44 37.00
CA LYS A 293 5.32 2.21 38.30
C LYS A 293 5.29 0.73 38.67
N ASN A 294 6.45 0.23 39.09
CA ASN A 294 6.55 -1.09 39.72
C ASN A 294 6.43 -0.93 41.23
N GLU A 295 5.42 -1.55 41.82
CA GLU A 295 5.24 -1.59 43.26
C GLU A 295 5.16 -3.05 43.71
N SER A 296 6.15 -3.48 44.48
CA SER A 296 6.23 -4.84 45.04
C SER A 296 6.09 -5.95 43.97
N GLY A 297 6.64 -5.73 42.77
CA GLY A 297 6.65 -6.71 41.69
C GLY A 297 5.44 -6.67 40.75
N LYS A 298 4.44 -5.81 41.00
CA LYS A 298 3.31 -5.57 40.09
C LYS A 298 3.48 -4.22 39.37
N TRP A 299 3.06 -4.15 38.11
CA TRP A 299 3.11 -2.93 37.30
C TRP A 299 1.75 -2.22 37.29
N TYR A 300 1.80 -0.90 37.38
CA TYR A 300 0.64 0.00 37.37
C TYR A 300 0.91 1.19 36.47
N PHE A 301 -0.13 1.74 35.84
CA PHE A 301 -0.03 2.97 35.07
C PHE A 301 -0.66 4.13 35.84
N TYR A 302 0.01 5.29 35.83
CA TYR A 302 -0.42 6.50 36.52
C TYR A 302 -0.61 7.65 35.54
N ARG A 303 -1.68 8.41 35.70
CA ARG A 303 -1.94 9.68 34.98
C ARG A 303 -2.28 10.76 36.00
N ASP A 304 -1.62 11.91 35.89
CA ASP A 304 -1.83 13.08 36.77
C ASP A 304 -1.81 12.73 38.28
N GLY A 305 -0.94 11.79 38.68
CA GLY A 305 -0.80 11.32 40.05
C GLY A 305 -1.85 10.29 40.50
N GLY A 306 -2.84 9.99 39.66
CA GLY A 306 -3.86 8.95 39.88
C GLY A 306 -3.47 7.60 39.28
N ARG A 307 -3.76 6.50 40.00
CA ARG A 307 -3.59 5.13 39.48
C ARG A 307 -4.75 4.78 38.55
N MET A 308 -4.42 4.26 37.37
CA MET A 308 -5.39 3.91 36.33
C MET A 308 -5.94 2.48 36.52
N SER A 309 -7.13 2.24 35.98
CA SER A 309 -7.75 0.91 35.86
C SER A 309 -8.49 0.81 34.52
N GLY A 310 -8.67 -0.41 33.99
CA GLY A 310 -9.20 -0.64 32.65
C GLY A 310 -8.13 -0.58 31.56
N TRP A 311 -8.54 -0.32 30.33
CA TRP A 311 -7.65 -0.28 29.16
C TRP A 311 -6.78 0.99 29.13
N VAL A 312 -5.49 0.83 28.79
CA VAL A 312 -4.57 1.94 28.55
C VAL A 312 -3.67 1.69 27.34
N ASN A 313 -3.23 2.76 26.68
CA ASN A 313 -2.38 2.77 25.48
C ASN A 313 -1.31 3.88 25.50
N PRO A 314 -0.25 3.74 26.32
CA PRO A 314 0.68 4.84 26.57
C PRO A 314 1.89 4.93 25.63
N ASP A 315 2.26 3.83 24.99
CA ASP A 315 3.42 3.66 24.11
C ASP A 315 3.03 3.01 22.78
N GLY A 316 1.75 3.18 22.47
CA GLY A 316 1.08 2.55 21.36
C GLY A 316 0.59 1.14 21.67
N TYR A 317 1.04 0.41 22.69
CA TYR A 317 0.50 -0.93 22.94
C TYR A 317 -0.75 -0.90 23.85
N TRP A 318 -1.71 -1.81 23.65
CA TRP A 318 -2.84 -1.94 24.55
C TRP A 318 -2.50 -2.84 25.74
N TYR A 319 -2.75 -2.32 26.94
CA TYR A 319 -2.64 -3.02 28.21
C TYR A 319 -3.97 -2.97 28.94
N TYR A 320 -4.22 -3.95 29.81
CA TYR A 320 -5.37 -3.93 30.70
C TYR A 320 -4.90 -3.91 32.16
N LEU A 321 -5.40 -2.93 32.92
CA LEU A 321 -5.15 -2.73 34.33
C LEU A 321 -6.36 -3.27 35.10
N ASP A 322 -6.23 -4.45 35.68
CA ASP A 322 -7.37 -5.19 36.25
C ASP A 322 -7.99 -4.41 37.43
N PRO A 323 -9.24 -3.92 37.30
CA PRO A 323 -9.91 -3.18 38.38
C PRO A 323 -10.11 -4.04 39.64
N SER A 324 -10.22 -5.36 39.51
CA SER A 324 -10.36 -6.27 40.65
C SER A 324 -9.06 -6.45 41.44
N GLU A 325 -7.92 -6.16 40.80
CA GLU A 325 -6.57 -6.21 41.38
C GLU A 325 -6.00 -4.79 41.58
N LEU A 326 -6.87 -3.81 41.86
CA LEU A 326 -6.50 -2.42 42.14
C LEU A 326 -5.68 -1.76 41.01
N GLY A 327 -5.94 -2.13 39.76
CA GLY A 327 -5.29 -1.58 38.57
C GLY A 327 -3.95 -2.25 38.24
N ALA A 328 -3.67 -3.44 38.78
CA ALA A 328 -2.47 -4.19 38.39
C ALA A 328 -2.55 -4.61 36.91
N MET A 329 -1.45 -4.42 36.17
CA MET A 329 -1.35 -4.83 34.78
C MET A 329 -1.49 -6.34 34.62
N VAL A 330 -2.41 -6.76 33.75
CA VAL A 330 -2.57 -8.15 33.35
C VAL A 330 -1.38 -8.57 32.48
N THR A 331 -0.78 -9.73 32.78
CA THR A 331 0.35 -10.28 32.03
C THR A 331 0.25 -11.80 31.88
N GLY A 332 0.75 -12.32 30.76
CA GLY A 332 0.97 -13.76 30.54
C GLY A 332 -0.27 -14.64 30.63
N THR A 333 -1.46 -14.09 30.39
CA THR A 333 -2.74 -14.77 30.60
C THR A 333 -3.81 -14.30 29.62
N THR A 334 -4.95 -15.00 29.59
CA THR A 334 -6.15 -14.61 28.84
C THR A 334 -7.24 -14.18 29.82
N MET A 335 -7.82 -12.99 29.62
CA MET A 335 -8.92 -12.45 30.43
C MET A 335 -10.18 -12.33 29.60
N THR A 336 -11.35 -12.56 30.21
CA THR A 336 -12.64 -12.19 29.62
C THR A 336 -13.06 -10.82 30.16
N ILE A 337 -13.05 -9.81 29.32
CA ILE A 337 -13.40 -8.42 29.64
C ILE A 337 -14.64 -8.07 28.82
N ASP A 338 -15.72 -7.69 29.51
CA ASP A 338 -17.01 -7.37 28.91
C ASP A 338 -17.53 -8.45 27.92
N GLY A 339 -17.34 -9.73 28.30
CA GLY A 339 -17.77 -10.89 27.50
C GLY A 339 -16.85 -11.24 26.33
N THR A 340 -15.73 -10.54 26.15
CA THR A 340 -14.73 -10.79 25.10
C THR A 340 -13.42 -11.30 25.69
N SER A 341 -12.85 -12.36 25.11
CA SER A 341 -11.55 -12.90 25.54
C SER A 341 -10.38 -12.17 24.89
N TYR A 342 -9.44 -11.70 25.71
CA TYR A 342 -8.21 -11.02 25.31
C TYR A 342 -7.00 -11.74 25.89
N THR A 343 -5.97 -11.97 25.08
CA THR A 343 -4.73 -12.61 25.51
C THR A 343 -3.65 -11.54 25.71
N PHE A 344 -2.93 -11.61 26.82
CA PHE A 344 -1.86 -10.67 27.17
C PHE A 344 -0.53 -11.41 27.27
N GLY A 345 0.49 -10.88 26.61
CA GLY A 345 1.86 -11.40 26.68
C GLY A 345 2.48 -11.22 28.06
N ALA A 346 3.65 -11.82 28.30
CA ALA A 346 4.37 -11.69 29.58
C ALA A 346 4.77 -10.23 29.91
N ASN A 347 4.85 -9.37 28.89
CA ASN A 347 5.08 -7.93 29.01
C ASN A 347 3.78 -7.11 29.16
N GLY A 348 2.61 -7.76 29.24
CA GLY A 348 1.30 -7.12 29.41
C GLY A 348 0.65 -6.57 28.15
N VAL A 349 1.33 -6.68 27.00
CA VAL A 349 0.80 -6.26 25.71
C VAL A 349 -0.27 -7.24 25.24
N MET A 350 -1.46 -6.72 24.91
CA MET A 350 -2.53 -7.48 24.26
C MET A 350 -2.02 -8.11 22.96
N GLN A 351 -2.29 -9.38 22.71
CA GLN A 351 -1.81 -10.11 21.52
C GLN A 351 -2.84 -10.12 20.38
#